data_AF-A0A2G5T564-F1
#
_entry.id   AF-A0A2G5T564-F1
#
_cell.length_a   1.000
_cell.length_b   1.000
_cell.length_c   1.000
_cell.angle_alpha   90.00
_cell.angle_beta   90.00
_cell.angle_gamma   90.00
#
_symmetry.space_group_name_H-M   'P 1'
#
loop_
_entity.id
_entity.type
_entity.pdbx_description
1 polymer ?
#
loop_
_entity_poly.entity_id
_entity_poly.type
_entity_poly.pdbx_seq_one_letter_code
_entity_poly.pdbx_strand_id
1 'polypeptide(L)'
;MGGMRWRLLPESELCCKILMEYRSPFEDVFQLAHTPESPINCKLFDVNKVFEVEKLESSSESLVAFKAINSGNTCPTGDNPPTFGNSRNQGTASNQIANYTYDIDYSVDETWQLSYTAIPVCPNGWTQFVRPSTNWCIQVIGGPDVTYTQSQALTNCENLESTLTGLETIAERDFVANTAIVLLGEDYPEHAGFWVSGTRKPECYADGWESISYCTGTNLQQFDFTDGYLTNYAGYTWDYRQPDRNLNGPWANCIQIWMRNQAKFPQYNYTLFANGNADDAVCDVVDYQSYHLRGFACGKIPEVPVGAI
;
A
#
# COMPACT_ATOMS: atom_id res chain seq x y z
N MET A 1 -7.56 -48.26 -30.13
CA MET A 1 -8.77 -47.40 -30.05
C MET A 1 -9.34 -47.51 -28.64
N GLY A 2 -8.81 -46.72 -27.71
CA GLY A 2 -9.27 -46.68 -26.32
C GLY A 2 -10.08 -45.41 -26.11
N GLY A 3 -11.40 -45.54 -25.99
CA GLY A 3 -12.30 -44.42 -25.75
C GLY A 3 -12.09 -43.84 -24.37
N MET A 4 -11.94 -42.51 -24.29
CA MET A 4 -11.92 -41.77 -23.04
C MET A 4 -13.29 -41.88 -22.36
N ARG A 5 -13.32 -42.40 -21.14
CA ARG A 5 -14.50 -42.40 -20.28
C ARG A 5 -14.39 -41.21 -19.33
N TRP A 6 -15.20 -40.19 -19.55
CA TRP A 6 -15.48 -39.16 -18.55
C TRP A 6 -16.59 -39.66 -17.63
N ARG A 7 -16.38 -39.62 -16.32
CA ARG A 7 -17.42 -39.91 -15.33
C ARG A 7 -18.11 -38.60 -14.96
N LEU A 8 -19.31 -38.39 -15.49
CA LEU A 8 -20.23 -37.34 -15.05
C LEU A 8 -20.74 -37.70 -13.64
N LEU A 9 -20.56 -36.78 -12.68
CA LEU A 9 -21.30 -36.77 -11.42
C LEU A 9 -22.49 -35.80 -11.53
N PRO A 10 -23.57 -35.99 -10.75
CA PRO A 10 -24.89 -35.43 -11.07
C PRO A 10 -25.01 -33.90 -10.96
N GLU A 11 -25.49 -33.33 -12.06
CA GLU A 11 -26.18 -32.07 -12.40
C GLU A 11 -26.65 -31.03 -11.36
N SER A 12 -26.04 -30.84 -10.19
CA SER A 12 -26.41 -29.69 -9.32
C SER A 12 -25.29 -28.94 -8.61
N GLU A 13 -24.02 -29.18 -8.93
CA GLU A 13 -22.90 -28.53 -8.27
C GLU A 13 -21.87 -27.93 -9.24
N LEU A 14 -21.65 -26.62 -9.09
CA LEU A 14 -20.47 -25.80 -9.43
C LEU A 14 -19.56 -26.28 -10.57
N CYS A 15 -19.61 -25.54 -11.66
CA CYS A 15 -18.92 -25.76 -12.95
C CYS A 15 -17.39 -25.85 -12.97
N CYS A 16 -16.68 -25.91 -11.82
CA CYS A 16 -15.23 -26.11 -11.73
C CYS A 16 -14.84 -26.68 -10.36
N LYS A 17 -15.23 -27.91 -10.03
CA LYS A 17 -14.78 -28.61 -8.80
C LYS A 17 -13.38 -29.26 -8.97
N ILE A 18 -12.38 -28.47 -9.39
CA ILE A 18 -10.97 -28.61 -8.94
C ILE A 18 -10.47 -27.24 -8.43
N LEU A 19 -11.34 -26.53 -7.74
CA LEU A 19 -10.98 -25.79 -6.53
C LEU A 19 -11.81 -26.48 -5.46
N MET A 20 -11.28 -27.54 -4.85
CA MET A 20 -11.99 -28.22 -3.77
C MET A 20 -12.15 -27.23 -2.62
N GLU A 21 -13.41 -26.88 -2.35
CA GLU A 21 -13.97 -26.50 -1.06
C GLU A 21 -12.95 -26.30 0.07
N TYR A 22 -12.17 -25.24 -0.04
CA TYR A 22 -11.69 -24.50 1.11
C TYR A 22 -12.30 -23.12 0.96
N ARG A 23 -13.44 -22.88 1.61
CA ARG A 23 -13.90 -21.52 1.89
C ARG A 23 -12.91 -20.88 2.86
N SER A 24 -11.75 -20.56 2.33
CA SER A 24 -10.89 -19.55 2.89
C SER A 24 -11.60 -18.21 2.68
N PRO A 25 -11.66 -17.31 3.66
CA PRO A 25 -12.18 -15.95 3.45
C PRO A 25 -11.33 -15.11 2.44
N PHE A 26 -10.37 -15.73 1.75
CA PHE A 26 -9.43 -15.14 0.79
C PHE A 26 -9.66 -15.71 -0.64
N GLU A 27 -10.89 -15.63 -1.17
CA GLU A 27 -11.35 -16.32 -2.40
C GLU A 27 -10.62 -15.94 -3.73
N ASP A 28 -9.74 -14.92 -3.74
CA ASP A 28 -9.16 -14.40 -4.98
C ASP A 28 -7.65 -14.66 -5.21
N VAL A 29 -6.98 -15.39 -4.33
CA VAL A 29 -5.51 -15.40 -4.30
C VAL A 29 -4.81 -16.26 -5.35
N PHE A 30 -5.42 -17.37 -5.77
CA PHE A 30 -4.71 -18.42 -6.53
C PHE A 30 -5.30 -18.67 -7.92
N GLN A 31 -4.42 -19.00 -8.87
CA GLN A 31 -4.80 -19.26 -10.27
C GLN A 31 -4.69 -20.73 -10.70
N LEU A 32 -3.78 -21.49 -10.06
CA LEU A 32 -3.41 -22.84 -10.47
C LEU A 32 -3.44 -23.78 -9.26
N ALA A 33 -4.02 -24.96 -9.46
CA ALA A 33 -4.00 -26.06 -8.50
C ALA A 33 -3.39 -27.31 -9.14
N HIS A 34 -2.51 -28.03 -8.41
CA HIS A 34 -1.90 -29.29 -8.87
C HIS A 34 -2.01 -30.40 -7.81
N THR A 35 -2.34 -31.63 -8.21
CA THR A 35 -2.26 -32.82 -7.35
C THR A 35 -1.57 -33.99 -8.07
N PRO A 36 -0.65 -34.72 -7.40
CA PRO A 36 -0.03 -35.91 -7.96
C PRO A 36 -0.75 -37.23 -7.64
N GLU A 37 -1.58 -37.30 -6.59
CA GLU A 37 -2.24 -38.55 -6.14
C GLU A 37 -3.62 -38.29 -5.50
N SER A 38 -4.40 -39.36 -5.26
CA SER A 38 -5.68 -39.36 -4.55
C SER A 38 -5.52 -39.94 -3.12
N PRO A 39 -6.14 -39.35 -2.06
CA PRO A 39 -7.08 -38.25 -2.08
C PRO A 39 -6.43 -36.93 -2.49
N ILE A 40 -7.17 -36.14 -3.28
CA ILE A 40 -6.70 -34.91 -3.91
C ILE A 40 -6.15 -33.97 -2.83
N ASN A 41 -4.90 -33.53 -2.99
CA ASN A 41 -4.32 -32.48 -2.16
C ASN A 41 -3.66 -31.46 -3.07
N CYS A 42 -4.34 -30.34 -3.29
CA CYS A 42 -3.95 -29.34 -4.27
C CYS A 42 -2.84 -28.43 -3.72
N LYS A 43 -1.72 -28.36 -4.44
CA LYS A 43 -0.77 -27.25 -4.31
C LYS A 43 -1.30 -26.07 -5.11
N LEU A 44 -1.48 -24.93 -4.44
CA LEU A 44 -1.92 -23.68 -5.04
C LEU A 44 -0.73 -22.84 -5.47
N PHE A 45 -0.82 -22.19 -6.63
CA PHE A 45 0.19 -21.28 -7.15
C PHE A 45 -0.40 -19.92 -7.53
N ASP A 46 0.36 -18.87 -7.22
CA ASP A 46 0.05 -17.49 -7.57
C ASP A 46 0.34 -17.18 -9.04
N VAL A 47 -0.30 -16.12 -9.55
CA VAL A 47 -0.16 -15.64 -10.94
C VAL A 47 1.27 -15.38 -11.34
N ASN A 48 2.00 -14.71 -10.47
CA ASN A 48 3.37 -14.29 -10.72
C ASN A 48 4.42 -15.40 -10.51
N LYS A 49 4.02 -16.67 -10.33
CA LYS A 49 4.94 -17.79 -10.07
C LYS A 49 4.90 -18.88 -11.14
N VAL A 50 3.91 -18.88 -12.03
CA VAL A 50 3.77 -19.89 -13.07
C VAL A 50 3.62 -19.21 -14.43
N PHE A 51 4.57 -19.49 -15.31
CA PHE A 51 4.65 -18.91 -16.65
C PHE A 51 4.40 -19.94 -17.75
N GLU A 52 4.57 -21.23 -17.43
CA GLU A 52 4.42 -22.33 -18.38
C GLU A 52 3.92 -23.57 -17.64
N VAL A 53 3.00 -24.31 -18.28
CA VAL A 53 2.49 -25.60 -17.82
C VAL A 53 2.49 -26.58 -18.98
N GLU A 54 3.21 -27.70 -18.82
CA GLU A 54 3.25 -28.77 -19.81
C GLU A 54 2.04 -29.70 -19.70
N LYS A 55 1.50 -30.10 -20.85
CA LYS A 55 0.45 -31.11 -20.91
C LYS A 55 1.08 -32.51 -20.88
N LEU A 56 0.70 -33.29 -19.86
CA LEU A 56 1.18 -34.67 -19.71
C LEU A 56 0.19 -35.69 -20.28
N GLU A 57 0.71 -36.88 -20.61
CA GLU A 57 -0.09 -38.04 -20.99
C GLU A 57 -1.02 -38.47 -19.85
N SER A 58 -2.20 -39.01 -20.19
CA SER A 58 -3.21 -39.40 -19.19
C SER A 58 -2.74 -40.46 -18.20
N SER A 59 -1.71 -41.23 -18.53
CA SER A 59 -1.08 -42.22 -17.63
C SER A 59 -0.27 -41.60 -16.49
N SER A 60 0.00 -40.29 -16.54
CA SER A 60 0.74 -39.57 -15.48
C SER A 60 -0.08 -39.33 -14.21
N GLU A 61 -1.41 -39.52 -14.27
CA GLU A 61 -2.38 -39.28 -13.19
C GLU A 61 -2.31 -37.88 -12.55
N SER A 62 -1.59 -36.94 -13.16
CA SER A 62 -1.43 -35.58 -12.67
C SER A 62 -2.58 -34.70 -13.14
N LEU A 63 -3.16 -33.94 -12.23
CA LEU A 63 -4.26 -33.03 -12.54
C LEU A 63 -3.83 -31.59 -12.31
N VAL A 64 -4.24 -30.73 -13.24
CA VAL A 64 -4.06 -29.28 -13.16
C VAL A 64 -5.39 -28.58 -13.40
N ALA A 65 -5.63 -27.49 -12.68
CA ALA A 65 -6.80 -26.66 -12.85
C ALA A 65 -6.45 -25.18 -12.85
N PHE A 66 -7.11 -24.42 -13.72
CA PHE A 66 -6.92 -22.99 -13.90
C PHE A 66 -8.23 -22.26 -13.56
N LYS A 67 -8.14 -21.15 -12.81
CA LYS A 67 -9.25 -20.20 -12.71
C LYS A 67 -9.36 -19.48 -14.07
N ALA A 68 -10.56 -19.32 -14.60
CA ALA A 68 -10.80 -18.62 -15.86
C ALA A 68 -12.13 -17.86 -15.80
N ILE A 69 -12.19 -16.70 -16.47
CA ILE A 69 -13.42 -15.92 -16.60
C ILE A 69 -14.27 -16.55 -17.69
N ASN A 70 -15.52 -16.82 -17.37
CA ASN A 70 -16.51 -17.26 -18.33
C ASN A 70 -17.71 -16.31 -18.29
N SER A 71 -18.04 -15.71 -19.45
CA SER A 71 -19.16 -14.78 -19.59
C SER A 71 -20.52 -15.47 -19.69
N GLY A 72 -20.55 -16.81 -19.84
CA GLY A 72 -21.76 -17.62 -19.86
C GLY A 72 -22.09 -18.25 -18.50
N ASN A 73 -23.37 -18.52 -18.28
CA ASN A 73 -23.86 -19.27 -17.10
C ASN A 73 -23.59 -20.79 -17.19
N THR A 74 -22.81 -21.25 -18.18
CA THR A 74 -22.53 -22.66 -18.45
C THR A 74 -21.03 -22.86 -18.63
N CYS A 75 -20.49 -23.96 -18.11
CA CYS A 75 -19.09 -24.36 -18.29
C CYS A 75 -18.66 -24.25 -19.76
N PRO A 76 -17.45 -23.76 -20.07
CA PRO A 76 -16.92 -23.85 -21.41
C PRO A 76 -16.78 -25.33 -21.81
N THR A 77 -17.11 -25.65 -23.05
CA THR A 77 -17.00 -27.02 -23.60
C THR A 77 -16.05 -27.01 -24.79
N GLY A 78 -15.13 -27.97 -24.84
CA GLY A 78 -14.18 -28.08 -25.96
C GLY A 78 -13.01 -28.99 -25.59
N ASP A 79 -12.22 -29.34 -26.61
CA ASP A 79 -10.99 -30.09 -26.43
C ASP A 79 -9.89 -29.20 -25.82
N ASN A 80 -8.90 -29.79 -25.17
CA ASN A 80 -7.75 -29.06 -24.63
C ASN A 80 -8.07 -27.93 -23.61
N PRO A 81 -8.75 -28.24 -22.48
CA PRO A 81 -8.85 -27.28 -21.37
C PRO A 81 -7.44 -26.91 -20.85
N PRO A 82 -7.21 -25.67 -20.34
CA PRO A 82 -8.20 -24.61 -20.09
C PRO A 82 -8.50 -23.72 -21.30
N THR A 83 -7.89 -23.92 -22.47
CA THR A 83 -8.04 -23.05 -23.66
C THR A 83 -9.21 -23.44 -24.56
N PHE A 84 -9.83 -24.61 -24.34
CA PHE A 84 -11.08 -25.10 -24.97
C PHE A 84 -11.12 -24.87 -26.50
N GLY A 85 -10.31 -25.61 -27.24
CA GLY A 85 -10.15 -25.48 -28.68
C GLY A 85 -8.92 -24.67 -29.10
N ASN A 86 -7.90 -24.61 -28.22
CA ASN A 86 -6.67 -23.84 -28.40
C ASN A 86 -6.88 -22.32 -28.54
N SER A 87 -8.03 -21.80 -28.08
CA SER A 87 -8.29 -20.37 -27.99
C SER A 87 -7.69 -19.77 -26.72
N ARG A 88 -7.26 -18.51 -26.79
CA ARG A 88 -6.84 -17.75 -25.60
C ARG A 88 -7.95 -17.78 -24.54
N ASN A 89 -7.58 -18.08 -23.30
CA ASN A 89 -8.46 -17.93 -22.15
C ASN A 89 -7.89 -16.87 -21.19
N GLN A 90 -8.75 -16.26 -20.36
CA GLN A 90 -8.36 -15.15 -19.49
C GLN A 90 -8.84 -15.40 -18.07
N GLY A 91 -8.20 -14.78 -17.09
CA GLY A 91 -8.61 -14.82 -15.71
C GLY A 91 -8.17 -13.62 -14.90
N THR A 92 -8.67 -13.55 -13.67
CA THR A 92 -8.30 -12.55 -12.68
C THR A 92 -7.97 -13.21 -11.35
N ALA A 93 -6.97 -12.66 -10.67
CA ALA A 93 -6.64 -13.01 -9.30
C ALA A 93 -6.19 -11.75 -8.55
N SER A 94 -6.14 -11.80 -7.24
CA SER A 94 -5.61 -10.72 -6.41
C SER A 94 -4.91 -11.29 -5.19
N ASN A 95 -3.77 -10.72 -4.83
CA ASN A 95 -3.08 -11.06 -3.58
C ASN A 95 -2.76 -9.79 -2.80
N GLN A 96 -1.94 -9.92 -1.75
CA GLN A 96 -1.63 -8.81 -0.85
C GLN A 96 -0.81 -7.68 -1.49
N ILE A 97 -0.28 -7.89 -2.71
CA ILE A 97 0.62 -6.93 -3.37
C ILE A 97 0.10 -6.42 -4.73
N ALA A 98 -0.82 -7.14 -5.38
CA ALA A 98 -1.43 -6.66 -6.63
C ALA A 98 -2.76 -7.34 -6.98
N ASN A 99 -3.50 -6.68 -7.86
CA ASN A 99 -4.56 -7.29 -8.67
C ASN A 99 -3.96 -7.71 -10.01
N TYR A 100 -4.30 -8.91 -10.48
CA TYR A 100 -3.77 -9.50 -11.70
C TYR A 100 -4.88 -9.76 -12.71
N THR A 101 -4.59 -9.47 -13.97
CA THR A 101 -5.26 -10.07 -15.12
C THR A 101 -4.25 -10.96 -15.82
N TYR A 102 -4.64 -12.18 -16.17
CA TYR A 102 -3.75 -13.11 -16.86
C TYR A 102 -4.42 -13.74 -18.08
N ASP A 103 -3.58 -14.05 -19.07
CA ASP A 103 -3.93 -14.77 -20.28
C ASP A 103 -3.27 -16.15 -20.25
N ILE A 104 -4.00 -17.15 -20.73
CA ILE A 104 -3.53 -18.51 -20.95
C ILE A 104 -3.63 -18.80 -22.45
N ASP A 105 -2.49 -18.99 -23.08
CA ASP A 105 -2.36 -19.32 -24.50
C ASP A 105 -1.81 -20.74 -24.66
N TYR A 106 -2.34 -21.51 -25.61
CA TYR A 106 -1.78 -22.83 -25.92
C TYR A 106 -0.73 -22.70 -27.02
N SER A 107 0.49 -23.14 -26.72
CA SER A 107 1.62 -23.15 -27.65
C SER A 107 1.58 -24.36 -28.57
N VAL A 108 2.34 -24.28 -29.67
CA VAL A 108 2.58 -25.38 -30.61
C VAL A 108 3.36 -26.54 -29.98
N ASP A 109 4.11 -26.27 -28.90
CA ASP A 109 4.93 -27.26 -28.19
C ASP A 109 4.13 -28.04 -27.11
N GLU A 110 2.80 -28.04 -27.20
CA GLU A 110 1.89 -28.70 -26.25
C GLU A 110 1.96 -28.16 -24.81
N THR A 111 2.40 -26.91 -24.65
CA THR A 111 2.46 -26.20 -23.37
C THR A 111 1.42 -25.08 -23.31
N TRP A 112 0.85 -24.84 -22.12
CA TRP A 112 0.09 -23.63 -21.83
C TRP A 112 1.04 -22.56 -21.31
N GLN A 113 1.09 -21.43 -22.01
CA GLN A 113 1.87 -20.26 -21.64
C GLN A 113 0.97 -19.28 -20.88
N LEU A 114 1.47 -18.79 -19.75
CA LEU A 114 0.76 -17.85 -18.90
C LEU A 114 1.48 -16.50 -18.94
N SER A 115 0.73 -15.45 -19.23
CA SER A 115 1.21 -14.07 -19.14
C SER A 115 0.25 -13.26 -18.28
N TYR A 116 0.75 -12.20 -17.66
CA TYR A 116 -0.09 -11.39 -16.78
C TYR A 116 0.29 -9.91 -16.78
N THR A 117 -0.70 -9.10 -16.44
CA THR A 117 -0.54 -7.70 -16.07
C THR A 117 -0.89 -7.57 -14.59
N ALA A 118 -0.06 -6.84 -13.85
CA ALA A 118 -0.31 -6.56 -12.44
C ALA A 118 -0.63 -5.08 -12.25
N ILE A 119 -1.65 -4.80 -11.44
CA ILE A 119 -1.93 -3.47 -10.89
C ILE A 119 -1.49 -3.52 -9.42
N PRO A 120 -0.31 -2.98 -9.08
CA PRO A 120 0.20 -2.95 -7.72
C PRO A 120 -0.79 -2.28 -6.76
N VAL A 121 -0.96 -2.88 -5.59
CA VAL A 121 -1.74 -2.33 -4.47
C VAL A 121 -0.87 -2.15 -3.25
N CYS A 122 -1.30 -1.31 -2.32
CA CYS A 122 -0.57 -1.14 -1.08
C CYS A 122 -0.57 -2.42 -0.23
N PRO A 123 0.56 -2.78 0.39
CA PRO A 123 0.63 -3.94 1.28
C PRO A 123 -0.34 -3.82 2.46
N ASN A 124 -0.65 -4.95 3.09
CA ASN A 124 -1.47 -4.98 4.30
C ASN A 124 -0.94 -4.00 5.38
N GLY A 125 -1.85 -3.22 5.97
CA GLY A 125 -1.51 -2.20 6.97
C GLY A 125 -1.15 -0.83 6.39
N TRP A 126 -1.08 -0.71 5.06
CA TRP A 126 -0.86 0.56 4.36
C TRP A 126 -2.13 1.03 3.66
N THR A 127 -2.38 2.33 3.69
CA THR A 127 -3.54 2.95 3.01
C THR A 127 -3.09 3.59 1.70
N GLN A 128 -3.79 3.26 0.60
CA GLN A 128 -3.46 3.75 -0.73
C GLN A 128 -4.08 5.13 -1.01
N PHE A 129 -3.26 6.01 -1.60
CA PHE A 129 -3.65 7.28 -2.19
C PHE A 129 -3.22 7.30 -3.66
N VAL A 130 -4.00 7.99 -4.48
CA VAL A 130 -3.67 8.20 -5.90
C VAL A 130 -3.09 9.61 -6.04
N ARG A 131 -1.82 9.70 -6.42
CA ARG A 131 -1.14 10.95 -6.75
C ARG A 131 -1.03 11.09 -8.27
N PRO A 132 -0.78 12.29 -8.81
CA PRO A 132 -0.56 12.49 -10.24
C PRO A 132 0.64 11.71 -10.78
N SER A 133 1.67 11.49 -9.95
CA SER A 133 2.91 10.80 -10.34
C SER A 133 2.85 9.28 -10.15
N THR A 134 2.11 8.80 -9.16
CA THR A 134 2.05 7.37 -8.79
C THR A 134 0.91 7.09 -7.80
N ASN A 135 0.58 5.81 -7.58
CA ASN A 135 -0.06 5.42 -6.33
C ASN A 135 0.96 5.51 -5.18
N TRP A 136 0.50 5.90 -4.00
CA TRP A 136 1.31 6.09 -2.80
C TRP A 136 0.66 5.43 -1.59
N CYS A 137 1.45 4.70 -0.82
CA CYS A 137 1.01 3.93 0.33
C CYS A 137 1.46 4.63 1.60
N ILE A 138 0.54 4.94 2.51
CA ILE A 138 0.84 5.58 3.79
C ILE A 138 0.55 4.64 4.96
N GLN A 139 1.48 4.54 5.89
CA GLN A 139 1.31 3.88 7.19
C GLN A 139 1.67 4.84 8.31
N VAL A 140 0.83 4.90 9.35
CA VAL A 140 1.02 5.78 10.52
C VAL A 140 1.49 4.94 11.71
N ILE A 141 2.54 5.38 12.38
CA ILE A 141 3.20 4.65 13.46
C ILE A 141 3.36 5.59 14.65
N GLY A 142 3.01 5.12 15.84
CA GLY A 142 3.12 5.90 17.07
C GLY A 142 2.27 5.31 18.20
N GLY A 143 2.22 6.01 19.32
CA GLY A 143 1.44 5.62 20.49
C GLY A 143 1.60 6.60 21.66
N PRO A 144 0.78 6.45 22.72
CA PRO A 144 0.75 7.42 23.83
C PRO A 144 2.03 7.45 24.66
N ASP A 145 2.75 6.33 24.77
CA ASP A 145 3.91 6.16 25.67
C ASP A 145 5.26 6.08 24.94
N VAL A 146 5.28 6.46 23.66
CA VAL A 146 6.49 6.45 22.83
C VAL A 146 6.80 7.84 22.31
N THR A 147 8.05 8.06 21.95
CA THR A 147 8.52 9.31 21.34
C THR A 147 9.62 9.03 20.34
N TYR A 148 9.70 9.83 19.29
CA TYR A 148 10.67 9.66 18.22
C TYR A 148 11.31 11.00 17.86
N THR A 149 12.63 11.04 17.68
CA THR A 149 13.28 12.12 16.93
C THR A 149 12.93 11.96 15.44
N GLN A 150 13.12 13.02 14.66
CA GLN A 150 12.89 12.92 13.21
C GLN A 150 13.81 11.86 12.57
N SER A 151 15.08 11.81 13.00
CA SER A 151 16.04 10.82 12.50
C SER A 151 15.63 9.39 12.83
N GLN A 152 15.13 9.15 14.05
CA GLN A 152 14.57 7.85 14.42
C GLN A 152 13.35 7.49 13.56
N ALA A 153 12.46 8.45 13.32
CA ALA A 153 11.29 8.23 12.46
C ALA A 153 11.69 7.86 11.03
N LEU A 154 12.68 8.55 10.46
CA LEU A 154 13.22 8.23 9.13
C LEU A 154 13.82 6.81 9.10
N THR A 155 14.68 6.46 10.05
CA THR A 155 15.25 5.10 10.14
C THR A 155 14.17 4.02 10.29
N ASN A 156 13.09 4.29 11.03
CA ASN A 156 11.98 3.35 11.13
C ASN A 156 11.25 3.18 9.79
N CYS A 157 11.05 4.25 9.02
CA CYS A 157 10.50 4.14 7.67
C CYS A 157 11.44 3.38 6.73
N GLU A 158 12.74 3.62 6.78
CA GLU A 158 13.73 2.93 5.96
C GLU A 158 13.73 1.41 6.21
N ASN A 159 13.57 0.98 7.47
CA ASN A 159 13.42 -0.44 7.82
C ASN A 159 12.16 -1.11 7.24
N LEU A 160 11.19 -0.30 6.80
CA LEU A 160 9.96 -0.74 6.12
C LEU A 160 10.03 -0.57 4.60
N GLU A 161 11.23 -0.34 4.07
CA GLU A 161 11.48 -0.03 2.64
C GLU A 161 10.66 1.18 2.18
N SER A 162 10.60 2.19 3.04
CA SER A 162 9.80 3.40 2.87
C SER A 162 10.58 4.63 3.32
N THR A 163 9.97 5.80 3.24
CA THR A 163 10.52 7.06 3.77
C THR A 163 9.47 7.79 4.59
N LEU A 164 9.83 8.87 5.30
CA LEU A 164 8.81 9.76 5.87
C LEU A 164 7.91 10.26 4.74
N THR A 165 6.59 10.06 4.88
CA THR A 165 5.64 10.43 3.83
C THR A 165 5.55 11.95 3.73
N GLY A 166 5.46 12.44 2.51
CA GLY A 166 4.93 13.77 2.28
C GLY A 166 3.41 13.79 2.31
N LEU A 167 2.83 14.99 2.38
CA LEU A 167 1.39 15.23 2.35
C LEU A 167 1.00 16.00 1.09
N GLU A 168 0.74 15.27 0.00
CA GLU A 168 0.36 15.88 -1.27
C GLU A 168 -1.04 16.49 -1.17
N THR A 169 -1.99 15.79 -0.56
CA THR A 169 -3.39 16.23 -0.49
C THR A 169 -3.87 16.44 0.94
N ILE A 170 -4.96 17.21 1.08
CA ILE A 170 -5.68 17.35 2.35
C ILE A 170 -6.17 15.99 2.87
N ALA A 171 -6.57 15.07 1.97
CA ALA A 171 -7.02 13.74 2.34
C ALA A 171 -5.88 12.90 2.96
N GLU A 172 -4.65 13.01 2.44
CA GLU A 172 -3.48 12.37 3.04
C GLU A 172 -3.20 12.92 4.45
N ARG A 173 -3.23 14.24 4.63
CA ARG A 173 -3.09 14.89 5.95
C ARG A 173 -4.15 14.40 6.93
N ASP A 174 -5.41 14.41 6.52
CA ASP A 174 -6.53 14.02 7.39
C ASP A 174 -6.48 12.55 7.76
N PHE A 175 -6.07 11.68 6.83
CA PHE A 175 -5.82 10.27 7.12
C PHE A 175 -4.74 10.10 8.18
N VAL A 176 -3.57 10.76 8.02
CA VAL A 176 -2.49 10.66 9.01
C VAL A 176 -2.97 11.16 10.36
N ALA A 177 -3.60 12.34 10.39
CA ALA A 177 -4.00 12.98 11.64
C ALA A 177 -5.09 12.19 12.38
N ASN A 178 -6.09 11.67 11.68
CA ASN A 178 -7.16 10.91 12.30
C ASN A 178 -6.67 9.52 12.76
N THR A 179 -5.82 8.87 11.98
CA THR A 179 -5.22 7.57 12.36
C THR A 179 -4.33 7.73 13.60
N ALA A 180 -3.52 8.79 13.66
CA ALA A 180 -2.69 9.09 14.80
C ALA A 180 -3.51 9.33 16.09
N ILE A 181 -4.63 10.05 16.02
CA ILE A 181 -5.54 10.22 17.16
C ILE A 181 -6.07 8.87 17.67
N VAL A 182 -6.40 7.94 16.77
CA VAL A 182 -6.83 6.58 17.16
C VAL A 182 -5.69 5.82 17.84
N LEU A 183 -4.45 5.91 17.31
CA LEU A 183 -3.27 5.25 17.90
C LEU A 183 -2.92 5.77 19.29
N LEU A 184 -3.12 7.07 19.54
CA LEU A 184 -2.88 7.69 20.84
C LEU A 184 -3.92 7.25 21.89
N GLY A 185 -5.13 6.89 21.46
CA GLY A 185 -6.23 6.46 22.32
C GLY A 185 -6.98 7.60 23.00
N GLU A 186 -8.15 7.27 23.57
CA GLU A 186 -9.07 8.25 24.17
C GLU A 186 -8.49 8.96 25.41
N ASP A 187 -7.60 8.26 26.14
CA ASP A 187 -7.01 8.76 27.38
C ASP A 187 -5.81 9.70 27.18
N TYR A 188 -5.33 9.90 25.95
CA TYR A 188 -4.15 10.73 25.67
C TYR A 188 -4.31 12.18 26.18
N PRO A 189 -3.54 12.63 27.20
CA PRO A 189 -3.90 13.78 28.03
C PRO A 189 -3.46 15.14 27.50
N GLU A 190 -2.74 15.20 26.37
CA GLU A 190 -2.06 16.39 25.87
C GLU A 190 -2.14 16.49 24.33
N HIS A 191 -1.46 17.47 23.72
CA HIS A 191 -1.29 17.51 22.27
C HIS A 191 -0.10 16.63 21.87
N ALA A 192 -0.14 16.04 20.68
CA ALA A 192 0.97 15.27 20.13
C ALA A 192 1.45 15.91 18.82
N GLY A 193 2.69 15.64 18.46
CA GLY A 193 3.21 15.88 17.11
C GLY A 193 3.58 14.56 16.43
N PHE A 194 3.36 14.50 15.13
CA PHE A 194 3.76 13.36 14.30
C PHE A 194 4.67 13.83 13.17
N TRP A 195 5.84 13.20 13.01
CA TRP A 195 6.76 13.54 11.93
C TRP A 195 6.20 13.18 10.56
N VAL A 196 6.37 14.10 9.62
CA VAL A 196 6.16 13.89 8.19
C VAL A 196 7.40 14.37 7.45
N SER A 197 7.44 14.15 6.14
CA SER A 197 8.59 14.57 5.33
C SER A 197 8.77 16.09 5.37
N GLY A 198 10.02 16.55 5.41
CA GLY A 198 10.35 17.96 5.39
C GLY A 198 11.49 18.30 6.34
N THR A 199 12.65 18.61 5.77
CA THR A 199 13.81 19.13 6.49
C THR A 199 14.20 20.46 5.88
N ARG A 200 14.36 21.49 6.70
CA ARG A 200 14.68 22.84 6.24
C ARG A 200 16.00 22.81 5.52
N LYS A 201 16.07 23.50 4.38
CA LYS A 201 17.29 23.63 3.60
C LYS A 201 18.34 24.44 4.36
N PRO A 202 19.64 24.05 4.31
CA PRO A 202 20.72 24.77 4.98
C PRO A 202 20.75 26.28 4.72
N GLU A 203 20.51 26.70 3.48
CA GLU A 203 20.48 28.10 3.09
C GLU A 203 19.30 28.89 3.70
N CYS A 204 18.24 28.21 4.16
CA CYS A 204 17.09 28.84 4.79
C CYS A 204 17.21 28.99 6.32
N TYR A 205 18.35 28.59 6.88
CA TYR A 205 18.72 28.86 8.28
C TYR A 205 20.17 29.33 8.47
N ALA A 206 20.90 29.58 7.38
CA ALA A 206 22.20 30.22 7.42
C ALA A 206 22.08 31.76 7.49
N ASP A 207 23.13 32.44 7.93
CA ASP A 207 23.16 33.91 7.98
C ASP A 207 22.81 34.54 6.62
N GLY A 208 21.86 35.48 6.63
CA GLY A 208 21.40 36.16 5.42
C GLY A 208 20.26 35.46 4.67
N TRP A 209 19.70 34.38 5.22
CA TRP A 209 18.53 33.69 4.67
C TRP A 209 17.34 34.62 4.41
N GLU A 210 17.20 35.73 5.15
CA GLU A 210 16.11 36.70 5.03
C GLU A 210 16.04 37.33 3.63
N SER A 211 17.18 37.36 2.93
CA SER A 211 17.28 37.86 1.57
C SER A 211 16.80 36.83 0.51
N ILE A 212 16.63 35.57 0.90
CA ILE A 212 16.19 34.48 0.02
C ILE A 212 14.66 34.39 0.09
N SER A 213 14.01 34.80 -0.99
CA SER A 213 12.54 34.96 -1.04
C SER A 213 11.78 33.69 -0.64
N TYR A 214 12.24 32.51 -1.07
CA TYR A 214 11.57 31.25 -0.75
C TYR A 214 11.83 30.73 0.66
N CYS A 215 12.79 31.30 1.40
CA CYS A 215 13.04 30.98 2.80
C CYS A 215 12.14 31.78 3.77
N THR A 216 11.20 32.59 3.28
CA THR A 216 10.33 33.43 4.10
C THR A 216 8.87 32.98 4.05
N GLY A 217 8.11 33.25 5.12
CA GLY A 217 6.70 32.92 5.22
C GLY A 217 6.41 31.42 5.14
N THR A 218 5.29 31.07 4.51
CA THR A 218 4.73 29.70 4.45
C THR A 218 5.22 28.86 3.28
N ASN A 219 6.26 29.29 2.57
CA ASN A 219 6.70 28.65 1.33
C ASN A 219 7.38 27.30 1.62
N LEU A 220 6.85 26.20 1.10
CA LEU A 220 7.41 24.85 1.33
C LEU A 220 8.73 24.60 0.58
N GLN A 221 9.11 25.46 -0.37
CA GLN A 221 10.42 25.38 -1.03
C GLN A 221 11.60 25.61 -0.09
N GLN A 222 11.36 26.11 1.13
CA GLN A 222 12.37 26.21 2.19
C GLN A 222 12.74 24.85 2.82
N PHE A 223 12.04 23.77 2.46
CA PHE A 223 12.29 22.41 2.94
C PHE A 223 12.64 21.47 1.77
N ASP A 224 13.44 20.46 2.07
CA ASP A 224 13.65 19.26 1.27
C ASP A 224 12.76 18.13 1.79
N PHE A 225 12.20 17.36 0.86
CA PHE A 225 11.32 16.23 1.17
C PHE A 225 12.00 14.94 0.76
N THR A 226 11.99 13.98 1.66
CA THR A 226 12.45 12.61 1.39
C THR A 226 11.47 11.85 0.50
N ASP A 227 10.20 12.24 0.50
CA ASP A 227 9.17 11.78 -0.43
C ASP A 227 9.35 12.46 -1.80
N GLY A 228 10.06 11.77 -2.71
CA GLY A 228 10.34 12.24 -4.06
C GLY A 228 9.17 12.20 -5.04
N TYR A 229 7.97 11.77 -4.61
CA TYR A 229 6.79 11.64 -5.48
C TYR A 229 5.79 12.78 -5.32
N LEU A 230 6.06 13.74 -4.44
CA LEU A 230 5.27 14.95 -4.29
C LEU A 230 5.35 15.82 -5.56
N THR A 231 4.19 16.14 -6.10
CA THR A 231 4.00 17.11 -7.20
C THR A 231 3.37 18.41 -6.71
N ASN A 232 2.74 18.37 -5.54
CA ASN A 232 2.19 19.51 -4.84
C ASN A 232 2.20 19.25 -3.32
N TYR A 233 1.74 20.23 -2.54
CA TYR A 233 1.87 20.22 -1.09
C TYR A 233 0.58 20.64 -0.36
N ALA A 234 -0.58 20.38 -0.94
CA ALA A 234 -1.86 20.85 -0.40
C ALA A 234 -2.16 20.27 1.00
N GLY A 235 -1.56 19.13 1.36
CA GLY A 235 -1.68 18.54 2.70
C GLY A 235 -0.86 19.26 3.79
N TYR A 236 0.12 20.09 3.42
CA TYR A 236 0.90 20.89 4.38
C TYR A 236 0.20 22.21 4.69
N THR A 237 -0.90 22.14 5.42
CA THR A 237 -1.56 23.34 5.94
C THR A 237 -0.86 23.79 7.21
N TRP A 238 -0.08 24.87 7.11
CA TRP A 238 0.62 25.42 8.26
C TRP A 238 -0.33 25.88 9.35
N ASP A 239 0.12 25.68 10.58
CA ASP A 239 -0.54 26.24 11.73
C ASP A 239 -0.42 27.76 11.79
N TYR A 240 -1.22 28.39 12.65
CA TYR A 240 -1.18 29.84 12.76
C TYR A 240 0.24 30.35 13.12
N ARG A 241 0.80 31.18 12.22
CA ARG A 241 2.16 31.76 12.26
C ARG A 241 3.31 30.80 11.97
N GLN A 242 3.03 29.59 11.49
CA GLN A 242 4.07 28.65 11.09
C GLN A 242 4.38 28.71 9.59
N PRO A 243 5.60 28.30 9.17
CA PRO A 243 6.74 27.90 10.01
C PRO A 243 7.52 29.12 10.55
N ASP A 244 7.92 29.08 11.82
CA ASP A 244 8.48 30.21 12.55
C ASP A 244 9.97 30.08 12.90
N ARG A 245 10.58 28.91 12.68
CA ARG A 245 11.99 28.56 12.97
C ARG A 245 12.37 28.54 14.44
N ASN A 246 11.43 28.80 15.34
CA ASN A 246 11.69 29.03 16.75
C ASN A 246 12.78 30.10 16.98
N LEU A 247 12.52 31.35 16.57
CA LEU A 247 13.46 32.49 16.62
C LEU A 247 14.16 32.73 17.97
N ASN A 248 13.58 32.25 19.09
CA ASN A 248 14.08 32.47 20.45
C ASN A 248 14.71 31.22 21.07
N GLY A 249 14.90 30.14 20.30
CA GLY A 249 15.42 28.87 20.79
C GLY A 249 16.22 28.11 19.73
N PRO A 250 16.44 26.79 19.91
CA PRO A 250 17.05 25.97 18.87
C PRO A 250 16.21 26.01 17.60
N TRP A 251 16.90 26.04 16.46
CA TRP A 251 16.26 26.12 15.15
C TRP A 251 15.29 24.95 14.93
N ALA A 252 14.05 25.30 14.60
CA ALA A 252 13.03 24.36 14.16
C ALA A 252 13.20 24.09 12.65
N ASN A 253 13.71 22.89 12.34
CA ASN A 253 14.15 22.54 10.99
C ASN A 253 13.43 21.32 10.42
N CYS A 254 12.57 20.64 11.17
CA CYS A 254 11.86 19.45 10.69
C CYS A 254 10.35 19.66 10.75
N ILE A 255 9.61 19.15 9.76
CA ILE A 255 8.15 19.30 9.74
C ILE A 255 7.47 18.21 10.57
N GLN A 256 6.57 18.63 11.46
CA GLN A 256 5.63 17.75 12.16
C GLN A 256 4.20 18.23 11.90
N ILE A 257 3.21 17.37 12.12
CA ILE A 257 1.80 17.76 12.14
C ILE A 257 1.17 17.52 13.52
N TRP A 258 0.32 18.47 13.92
CA TRP A 258 -0.31 18.50 15.24
C TRP A 258 -1.47 17.52 15.37
N MET A 259 -1.45 16.71 16.42
CA MET A 259 -2.54 15.85 16.85
C MET A 259 -3.31 16.52 17.99
N ARG A 260 -4.53 16.94 17.67
CA ARG A 260 -5.42 17.68 18.59
C ARG A 260 -6.79 17.02 18.63
N ASN A 261 -7.13 16.48 19.79
CA ASN A 261 -8.43 15.86 20.02
C ASN A 261 -9.48 16.91 20.43
N GLN A 262 -10.33 17.34 19.49
CA GLN A 262 -11.39 18.32 19.73
C GLN A 262 -12.44 17.86 20.74
N ALA A 263 -12.73 16.55 20.82
CA ALA A 263 -13.67 16.04 21.80
C ALA A 263 -13.14 16.22 23.24
N LYS A 264 -11.82 16.12 23.43
CA LYS A 264 -11.17 16.26 24.74
C LYS A 264 -10.89 17.72 25.11
N PHE A 265 -10.54 18.55 24.14
CA PHE A 265 -10.20 19.97 24.36
C PHE A 265 -11.16 20.91 23.61
N PRO A 266 -12.48 20.86 23.85
CA PRO A 266 -13.46 21.57 23.03
C PRO A 266 -13.35 23.11 23.09
N GLN A 267 -12.66 23.65 24.09
CA GLN A 267 -12.43 25.09 24.26
C GLN A 267 -11.21 25.61 23.48
N TYR A 268 -10.44 24.72 22.83
CA TYR A 268 -9.28 25.10 22.06
C TYR A 268 -9.68 25.75 20.73
N ASN A 269 -8.89 26.70 20.21
CA ASN A 269 -9.25 27.46 19.01
C ASN A 269 -8.90 26.71 17.71
N TYR A 270 -9.71 25.73 17.35
CA TYR A 270 -9.53 24.90 16.15
C TYR A 270 -9.64 25.66 14.82
N THR A 271 -10.17 26.89 14.82
CA THR A 271 -10.21 27.74 13.61
C THR A 271 -8.81 28.18 13.19
N LEU A 272 -7.92 28.41 14.17
CA LEU A 272 -6.52 28.76 13.92
C LEU A 272 -5.60 27.55 14.03
N PHE A 273 -5.95 26.61 14.92
CA PHE A 273 -5.12 25.48 15.32
C PHE A 273 -5.81 24.15 15.03
N ALA A 274 -6.11 23.91 13.76
CA ALA A 274 -6.79 22.70 13.33
C ALA A 274 -5.96 21.45 13.61
N ASN A 275 -6.63 20.30 13.73
CA ASN A 275 -5.97 19.00 13.76
C ASN A 275 -5.29 18.72 12.41
N GLY A 276 -4.09 18.15 12.45
CA GLY A 276 -3.28 17.86 11.26
C GLY A 276 -2.54 19.06 10.68
N ASN A 277 -2.68 20.27 11.25
CA ASN A 277 -1.89 21.42 10.80
C ASN A 277 -0.39 21.18 11.04
N ALA A 278 0.43 21.63 10.08
CA ALA A 278 1.86 21.49 10.09
C ALA A 278 2.54 22.57 10.95
N ASP A 279 3.67 22.21 11.52
CA ASP A 279 4.58 23.07 12.26
C ASP A 279 6.01 22.66 11.94
N ASP A 280 6.96 23.57 12.10
CA ASP A 280 8.36 23.20 12.20
C ASP A 280 8.75 22.97 13.66
N ALA A 281 9.50 21.90 13.89
CA ALA A 281 9.99 21.50 15.20
C ALA A 281 11.50 21.27 15.17
N VAL A 282 12.10 21.25 16.36
CA VAL A 282 13.51 20.92 16.53
C VAL A 282 13.66 19.42 16.31
N CYS A 283 14.43 19.03 15.30
CA CYS A 283 14.48 17.65 14.79
C CYS A 283 14.81 16.58 15.85
N ASP A 284 15.66 16.93 16.82
CA ASP A 284 16.21 16.01 17.82
C ASP A 284 15.54 16.14 19.20
N VAL A 285 14.50 16.96 19.32
CA VAL A 285 13.75 17.15 20.57
C VAL A 285 12.39 16.49 20.45
N VAL A 286 12.05 15.68 21.45
CA VAL A 286 10.83 14.86 21.43
C VAL A 286 9.86 15.17 22.57
N ASP A 287 10.36 15.75 23.66
CA ASP A 287 9.60 16.08 24.85
C ASP A 287 9.54 17.60 25.03
N TYR A 288 8.35 18.18 24.91
CA TYR A 288 8.07 19.58 25.17
C TYR A 288 7.12 19.71 26.36
N GLN A 289 7.08 20.89 27.00
CA GLN A 289 6.22 21.11 28.17
C GLN A 289 4.72 20.96 27.86
N SER A 290 4.31 21.16 26.61
CA SER A 290 2.91 21.18 26.19
C SER A 290 2.52 20.06 25.22
N TYR A 291 3.49 19.29 24.73
CA TYR A 291 3.28 18.22 23.77
C TYR A 291 4.49 17.30 23.63
N HIS A 292 4.30 16.15 23.00
CA HIS A 292 5.37 15.20 22.71
C HIS A 292 5.30 14.72 21.26
N LEU A 293 6.44 14.34 20.68
CA LEU A 293 6.54 13.81 19.31
C LEU A 293 6.29 12.31 19.34
N ARG A 294 5.01 11.93 19.33
CA ARG A 294 4.51 10.57 19.65
C ARG A 294 4.53 9.59 18.49
N GLY A 295 4.88 10.04 17.29
CA GLY A 295 4.85 9.16 16.12
C GLY A 295 5.30 9.84 14.84
N PHE A 296 5.02 9.17 13.73
CA PHE A 296 5.40 9.56 12.39
C PHE A 296 4.56 8.83 11.35
N ALA A 297 4.61 9.29 10.10
CA ALA A 297 3.98 8.60 8.98
C ALA A 297 5.01 8.25 7.91
N CYS A 298 4.98 6.99 7.48
CA CYS A 298 5.83 6.46 6.42
C CYS A 298 5.06 6.36 5.11
N GLY A 299 5.79 6.49 3.99
CA GLY A 299 5.26 6.48 2.64
C GLY A 299 6.14 5.66 1.70
N LYS A 300 5.52 4.84 0.84
CA LYS A 300 6.20 4.12 -0.25
C LYS A 300 5.30 3.92 -1.47
N ILE A 301 5.90 3.63 -2.62
CA ILE A 301 5.14 3.12 -3.77
C ILE A 301 4.63 1.70 -3.49
N PRO A 302 3.50 1.28 -4.08
CA PRO A 302 3.09 -0.11 -4.09
C PRO A 302 4.19 -1.04 -4.63
N GLU A 303 4.28 -2.24 -4.07
CA GLU A 303 5.25 -3.24 -4.51
C GLU A 303 4.86 -3.80 -5.88
N VAL A 304 5.79 -3.76 -6.84
CA VAL A 304 5.57 -4.32 -8.18
C VAL A 304 5.90 -5.81 -8.17
N PRO A 305 4.97 -6.71 -8.50
CA PRO A 305 5.24 -8.14 -8.57
C PRO A 305 6.31 -8.49 -9.62
N VAL A 306 7.20 -9.44 -9.30
CA VAL A 306 8.28 -9.89 -10.19
C VAL A 306 7.71 -10.50 -11.47
N GLY A 307 8.04 -9.90 -12.62
CA GLY A 307 7.62 -10.37 -13.95
C GLY A 307 6.33 -9.71 -14.46
N ALA A 308 5.82 -8.71 -13.76
CA ALA A 308 4.72 -7.88 -14.25
C ALA A 308 5.15 -7.11 -15.51
N ILE A 309 4.32 -7.20 -16.55
CA ILE A 309 4.47 -6.49 -17.83
C ILE A 309 3.65 -5.20 -17.79
#